data_AF-A0A671T501-F1
#
_entry.id   AF-A0A671T501-F1
#
_cell.length_a   1.000
_cell.length_b   1.000
_cell.length_c   1.000
_cell.angle_alpha   90.00
_cell.angle_beta   90.00
_cell.angle_gamma   90.00
#
_symmetry.space_group_name_H-M   'P 1'
#
loop_
_entity.id
_entity.type
_entity.pdbx_description
1 polymer ?
#
loop_
_entity_poly.entity_id
_entity_poly.type
_entity_poly.pdbx_seq_one_letter_code
_entity_poly.pdbx_strand_id
1 'polypeptide(L)'
;MKLELSRVVQGCRLGLLTGLGKSGQHSLEVPGCLLYTRCATVPHLTQDTLHTLRDLPSVTQVSVDSLAEHHEVLKEFKEGVRKFAGLHDTVLFCSLHDSANSSPAGHVTNKTVSVWGSGGRIELTVARFMAIQAAIQPDCYQSMADGETWQAGTSRKRVRKAVDRTLAHLDECLALHQKTQELKQAEIFGVVEGGDILEERLRSARETAKRPVGGFVLDGFHSAAMDQDVRVQLIKATSAELPQEKPRLVLGVGCPDEVISCVEAGVDLFESFFPFQVTERGCALSFNYTIDPDPETAGTSTPTVLEFNGEMPAVKKLNSNGDENMTPYEMNLKDKRYQDDFRPLVEGCSCYCCKKHMRAYVHHLLVTNELLGGVLLMLHNMAHYLGFFKALREAITSDRLQDFKNRVLHCREGD
;
A
#
# COMPACT_ATOMS: atom_id res chain seq x y z
N MET A 1 5.50 9.96 17.56
CA MET A 1 5.38 8.56 17.09
C MET A 1 6.59 7.73 17.53
N LYS A 2 6.41 6.45 17.91
CA LYS A 2 7.51 5.54 18.32
C LYS A 2 7.24 4.11 17.83
N LEU A 3 8.22 3.48 17.17
CA LEU A 3 8.14 2.08 16.78
C LEU A 3 8.82 1.19 17.84
N GLU A 4 8.08 0.22 18.36
CA GLU A 4 8.59 -0.78 19.29
C GLU A 4 8.55 -2.16 18.63
N LEU A 5 9.73 -2.75 18.42
CA LEU A 5 9.84 -4.08 17.84
C LEU A 5 9.75 -5.12 18.95
N SER A 6 8.80 -6.04 18.81
CA SER A 6 8.67 -7.20 19.69
C SER A 6 9.59 -8.33 19.24
N ARG A 7 9.81 -8.49 17.94
CA ARG A 7 10.65 -9.54 17.36
C ARG A 7 11.19 -9.16 15.99
N VAL A 8 12.37 -9.69 15.65
CA VAL A 8 12.90 -9.67 14.28
C VAL A 8 13.26 -11.10 13.88
N VAL A 9 12.59 -11.64 12.86
CA VAL A 9 12.77 -13.03 12.39
C VAL A 9 13.09 -13.00 10.90
N GLN A 10 14.28 -13.48 10.51
CA GLN A 10 14.71 -13.56 9.10
C GLN A 10 14.59 -12.23 8.33
N GLY A 11 14.72 -11.09 9.00
CA GLY A 11 14.56 -9.75 8.42
C GLY A 11 13.17 -9.14 8.60
N CYS A 12 12.15 -9.96 8.85
CA CYS A 12 10.79 -9.52 9.16
C CYS A 12 10.74 -8.82 10.51
N ARG A 13 10.13 -7.64 10.56
CA ARG A 13 10.04 -6.79 11.76
C ARG A 13 8.63 -6.84 12.31
N LEU A 14 8.47 -7.55 13.42
CA LEU A 14 7.20 -7.62 14.15
C LEU A 14 7.23 -6.57 15.27
N GLY A 15 6.18 -5.76 15.36
CA GLY A 15 6.13 -4.70 16.36
C GLY A 15 4.85 -3.89 16.36
N LEU A 16 4.89 -2.79 17.10
CA LEU A 16 3.79 -1.85 17.27
C LEU A 16 4.30 -0.41 17.10
N LEU A 17 3.71 0.32 16.18
CA LEU A 17 3.88 1.76 16.02
C LEU A 17 2.89 2.47 16.94
N THR A 18 3.38 3.18 17.95
CA THR A 18 2.56 3.85 18.99
C THR A 18 2.71 5.37 18.94
N GLY A 19 1.84 6.07 19.67
CA GLY A 19 1.87 7.53 19.71
C GLY A 19 1.53 8.15 18.36
N LEU A 20 0.60 7.53 17.64
CA LEU A 20 0.11 8.01 16.36
C LEU A 20 -1.06 8.97 16.55
N GLY A 21 -1.19 9.89 15.59
CA GLY A 21 -2.23 10.91 15.58
C GLY A 21 -2.00 12.07 16.55
N LYS A 22 -2.76 13.17 16.38
CA LYS A 22 -2.70 14.34 17.26
C LYS A 22 -2.91 14.04 18.76
N SER A 23 -3.70 13.00 19.08
CA SER A 23 -3.94 12.57 20.47
C SER A 23 -2.86 11.64 21.02
N GLY A 24 -2.06 11.02 20.16
CA GLY A 24 -1.08 9.99 20.53
C GLY A 24 -1.69 8.68 21.03
N GLN A 25 -3.00 8.47 20.88
CA GLN A 25 -3.71 7.30 21.41
C GLN A 25 -3.78 6.14 20.41
N HIS A 26 -3.51 6.39 19.13
CA HIS A 26 -3.57 5.38 18.09
C HIS A 26 -2.30 4.55 18.03
N SER A 27 -2.46 3.28 17.63
CA SER A 27 -1.36 2.37 17.37
C SER A 27 -1.60 1.53 16.12
N LEU A 28 -0.54 1.13 15.43
CA LEU A 28 -0.59 0.29 14.23
C LEU A 28 0.42 -0.86 14.34
N GLU A 29 -0.06 -2.09 14.21
CA GLU A 29 0.82 -3.27 14.20
C GLU A 29 1.65 -3.34 12.91
N VAL A 30 2.90 -3.80 13.02
CA VAL A 30 3.78 -4.03 11.86
C VAL A 30 4.23 -5.49 11.79
N PRO A 31 4.32 -6.10 10.58
CA PRO A 31 3.93 -5.52 9.29
C PRO A 31 2.41 -5.29 9.16
N GLY A 32 2.04 -4.19 8.52
CA GLY A 32 0.65 -3.75 8.38
C GLY A 32 0.42 -2.90 7.13
N CYS A 33 -0.84 -2.56 6.85
CA CYS A 33 -1.19 -1.67 5.75
C CYS A 33 -1.97 -0.45 6.23
N LEU A 34 -1.92 0.61 5.43
CA LEU A 34 -2.72 1.81 5.56
C LEU A 34 -4.04 1.61 4.82
N LEU A 35 -5.13 2.16 5.35
CA LEU A 35 -6.44 2.11 4.70
C LEU A 35 -6.46 3.06 3.48
N TYR A 36 -6.52 2.49 2.29
CA TYR A 36 -6.55 3.22 1.03
C TYR A 36 -7.84 4.02 0.83
N THR A 37 -7.71 5.26 0.34
CA THR A 37 -8.85 6.12 -0.01
C THR A 37 -8.61 6.89 -1.29
N ARG A 38 -9.71 7.36 -1.89
CA ARG A 38 -9.69 8.43 -2.90
C ARG A 38 -10.53 9.58 -2.36
N CYS A 39 -9.99 10.79 -2.39
CA CYS A 39 -10.63 11.96 -1.79
C CYS A 39 -11.08 11.71 -0.34
N ALA A 40 -10.20 11.09 0.46
CA ALA A 40 -10.40 10.75 1.88
C ALA A 40 -11.46 9.70 2.20
N THR A 41 -12.16 9.13 1.20
CA THR A 41 -13.17 8.09 1.42
C THR A 41 -12.70 6.76 0.84
N VAL A 42 -12.91 5.66 1.57
CA VAL A 42 -12.67 4.33 1.02
C VAL A 42 -13.61 4.15 -0.18
N PRO A 43 -13.11 3.81 -1.38
CA PRO A 43 -13.96 3.69 -2.56
C PRO A 43 -15.17 2.79 -2.30
N HIS A 44 -16.34 3.18 -2.82
CA HIS A 44 -17.61 2.45 -2.69
C HIS A 44 -18.22 2.34 -1.29
N LEU A 45 -17.51 2.68 -0.22
CA LEU A 45 -17.97 2.43 1.16
C LEU A 45 -18.30 3.72 1.90
N THR A 46 -19.52 3.80 2.45
CA THR A 46 -19.83 4.81 3.48
C THR A 46 -19.06 4.50 4.76
N GLN A 47 -18.92 5.49 5.66
CA GLN A 47 -18.31 5.25 6.97
C GLN A 47 -19.04 4.13 7.73
N ASP A 48 -20.37 4.13 7.76
CA ASP A 48 -21.14 3.08 8.43
C ASP A 48 -20.87 1.69 7.85
N THR A 49 -20.79 1.60 6.52
CA THR A 49 -20.52 0.33 5.81
C THR A 49 -19.10 -0.16 6.09
N LEU A 50 -18.13 0.74 6.06
CA LEU A 50 -16.72 0.46 6.35
C LEU A 50 -16.57 -0.14 7.76
N HIS A 51 -17.27 0.40 8.77
CA HIS A 51 -17.19 -0.10 10.16
C HIS A 51 -17.92 -1.43 10.39
N THR A 52 -18.55 -2.01 9.37
CA THR A 52 -18.97 -3.42 9.43
C THR A 52 -17.78 -4.38 9.30
N LEU A 53 -16.65 -3.89 8.77
CA LEU A 53 -15.38 -4.62 8.74
C LEU A 53 -14.74 -4.64 10.12
N ARG A 54 -14.01 -5.72 10.40
CA ARG A 54 -13.23 -5.89 11.63
C ARG A 54 -11.77 -5.53 11.36
N ASP A 55 -11.05 -5.18 12.43
CA ASP A 55 -9.61 -4.99 12.41
C ASP A 55 -9.14 -3.95 11.36
N LEU A 56 -9.91 -2.85 11.20
CA LEU A 56 -9.54 -1.74 10.32
C LEU A 56 -8.20 -1.12 10.77
N PRO A 57 -7.31 -0.74 9.83
CA PRO A 57 -6.10 -0.01 10.15
C PRO A 57 -6.42 1.32 10.83
N SER A 58 -5.66 1.68 11.86
CA SER A 58 -5.77 2.98 12.55
C SER A 58 -5.25 4.16 11.74
N VAL A 59 -4.61 3.89 10.59
CA VAL A 59 -4.06 4.90 9.69
C VAL A 59 -4.76 4.83 8.33
N THR A 60 -5.38 5.93 7.93
CA THR A 60 -6.02 6.14 6.64
C THR A 60 -5.10 6.95 5.74
N GLN A 61 -4.85 6.42 4.55
CA GLN A 61 -4.11 7.12 3.50
C GLN A 61 -5.00 8.10 2.76
N VAL A 62 -4.49 9.30 2.52
CA VAL A 62 -4.97 10.25 1.51
C VAL A 62 -3.82 10.65 0.60
N SER A 63 -4.10 11.24 -0.56
CA SER A 63 -3.07 11.62 -1.53
C SER A 63 -3.19 13.10 -1.91
N VAL A 64 -2.06 13.74 -2.19
CA VAL A 64 -2.03 15.13 -2.66
C VAL A 64 -2.70 15.24 -4.03
N ASP A 65 -2.52 14.26 -4.93
CA ASP A 65 -3.12 14.32 -6.27
C ASP A 65 -4.66 14.41 -6.26
N SER A 66 -5.33 13.72 -5.35
CA SER A 66 -6.80 13.75 -5.21
C SER A 66 -7.31 15.00 -4.49
N LEU A 67 -6.48 15.64 -3.65
CA LEU A 67 -6.89 16.75 -2.80
C LEU A 67 -6.37 18.13 -3.25
N ALA A 68 -5.31 18.18 -4.06
CA ALA A 68 -4.66 19.44 -4.46
C ALA A 68 -5.57 20.36 -5.27
N GLU A 69 -6.46 19.81 -6.10
CA GLU A 69 -7.51 20.53 -6.83
C GLU A 69 -8.48 21.25 -5.88
N HIS A 70 -8.68 20.70 -4.68
CA HIS A 70 -9.63 21.16 -3.68
C HIS A 70 -8.98 22.04 -2.60
N HIS A 71 -7.73 22.47 -2.81
CA HIS A 71 -6.95 23.23 -1.83
C HIS A 71 -7.68 24.46 -1.28
N GLU A 72 -8.24 25.31 -2.16
CA GLU A 72 -8.91 26.55 -1.70
C GLU A 72 -10.17 26.26 -0.87
N VAL A 73 -10.88 25.16 -1.18
CA VAL A 73 -12.05 24.71 -0.41
C VAL A 73 -11.65 24.26 0.98
N LEU A 74 -10.64 23.38 1.09
CA LEU A 74 -10.13 22.89 2.37
C LEU A 74 -9.54 24.03 3.21
N LYS A 75 -8.85 24.97 2.56
CA LYS A 75 -8.29 26.16 3.20
C LYS A 75 -9.37 27.07 3.80
N GLU A 76 -10.49 27.28 3.11
CA GLU A 76 -11.61 28.05 3.68
C GLU A 76 -12.34 27.27 4.79
N PHE A 77 -12.39 25.93 4.68
CA PHE A 77 -13.00 25.06 5.69
C PHE A 77 -12.21 25.00 7.01
N LYS A 78 -10.88 25.17 6.98
CA LYS A 78 -9.96 25.36 8.14
C LYS A 78 -9.81 24.19 9.12
N GLU A 79 -10.69 23.20 9.10
CA GLU A 79 -10.69 22.11 10.08
C GLU A 79 -10.09 20.79 9.55
N GLY A 80 -9.42 20.86 8.38
CA GLY A 80 -8.72 19.73 7.78
C GLY A 80 -9.63 18.71 7.09
N VAL A 81 -9.01 17.80 6.33
CA VAL A 81 -9.75 16.85 5.49
C VAL A 81 -10.51 15.80 6.31
N ARG A 82 -10.01 15.44 7.51
CA ARG A 82 -10.67 14.46 8.39
C ARG A 82 -12.09 14.89 8.74
N LYS A 83 -12.24 16.16 9.18
CA LYS A 83 -13.56 16.71 9.53
C LYS A 83 -14.39 17.00 8.29
N PHE A 84 -13.75 17.46 7.21
CA PHE A 84 -14.43 17.74 5.94
C PHE A 84 -15.12 16.50 5.37
N ALA A 85 -14.44 15.35 5.36
CA ALA A 85 -14.96 14.09 4.85
C ALA A 85 -15.77 13.28 5.88
N GLY A 86 -15.97 13.82 7.10
CA GLY A 86 -16.73 13.14 8.16
C GLY A 86 -16.12 11.80 8.57
N LEU A 87 -14.79 11.69 8.58
CA LEU A 87 -14.12 10.45 8.94
C LEU A 87 -14.23 10.18 10.44
N HIS A 88 -14.31 8.90 10.79
CA HIS A 88 -14.14 8.44 12.17
C HIS A 88 -12.76 8.83 12.72
N ASP A 89 -12.54 8.61 14.02
CA ASP A 89 -11.24 8.87 14.63
C ASP A 89 -10.17 7.95 14.03
N THR A 90 -9.40 8.50 13.10
CA THR A 90 -8.32 7.84 12.35
C THR A 90 -7.13 8.77 12.22
N VAL A 91 -5.94 8.18 12.08
CA VAL A 91 -4.70 8.87 11.77
C VAL A 91 -4.61 9.06 10.26
N LEU A 92 -4.28 10.25 9.78
CA LEU A 92 -4.12 10.55 8.37
C LEU A 92 -2.67 10.52 7.95
N PHE A 93 -2.35 9.67 6.98
CA PHE A 93 -1.11 9.71 6.22
C PHE A 93 -1.35 10.31 4.83
N CYS A 94 -0.65 11.39 4.47
CA CYS A 94 -0.76 12.01 3.15
C CYS A 94 0.42 11.63 2.25
N SER A 95 0.16 10.81 1.22
CA SER A 95 1.13 10.49 0.15
C SER A 95 1.15 11.59 -0.92
N LEU A 96 2.22 11.65 -1.71
CA LEU A 96 2.31 12.58 -2.83
C LEU A 96 1.39 12.15 -4.00
N HIS A 97 1.42 10.86 -4.32
CA HIS A 97 0.67 10.24 -5.41
C HIS A 97 -0.25 9.12 -4.87
N ASP A 98 -1.33 8.86 -5.59
CA ASP A 98 -2.19 7.68 -5.46
C ASP A 98 -1.57 6.53 -6.27
N SER A 99 -1.02 5.53 -5.58
CA SER A 99 -0.39 4.36 -6.19
C SER A 99 -1.33 3.50 -7.04
N ALA A 100 -2.66 3.68 -6.94
CA ALA A 100 -3.61 3.00 -7.82
C ALA A 100 -3.66 3.63 -9.23
N ASN A 101 -3.21 4.88 -9.40
CA ASN A 101 -3.30 5.61 -10.66
C ASN A 101 -1.93 5.80 -11.31
N SER A 102 -1.82 5.48 -12.60
CA SER A 102 -0.63 5.83 -13.37
C SER A 102 -0.63 7.33 -13.70
N SER A 103 0.43 8.04 -13.32
CA SER A 103 0.64 9.45 -13.70
C SER A 103 1.63 9.56 -14.87
N PRO A 104 1.44 10.51 -15.81
CA PRO A 104 2.43 10.81 -16.84
C PRO A 104 3.78 11.21 -16.23
N ALA A 105 4.87 10.62 -16.70
CA ALA A 105 6.21 10.97 -16.25
C ALA A 105 6.80 12.14 -17.05
N GLY A 106 7.92 12.69 -16.58
CA GLY A 106 8.68 13.74 -17.26
C GLY A 106 8.34 15.16 -16.81
N HIS A 107 7.66 15.30 -15.67
CA HIS A 107 7.19 16.60 -15.18
C HIS A 107 7.81 17.01 -13.84
N VAL A 108 8.96 16.42 -13.50
CA VAL A 108 9.77 16.82 -12.34
C VAL A 108 10.96 17.70 -12.74
N THR A 109 10.96 18.93 -12.24
CA THR A 109 12.03 19.91 -12.44
C THR A 109 12.87 20.07 -11.18
N ASN A 110 13.80 21.05 -11.15
CA ASN A 110 14.53 21.36 -9.92
C ASN A 110 13.67 22.13 -8.90
N LYS A 111 12.55 22.71 -9.33
CA LYS A 111 11.71 23.60 -8.52
C LYS A 111 10.34 23.00 -8.24
N THR A 112 9.90 22.09 -9.10
CA THR A 112 8.52 21.63 -9.13
C THR A 112 8.39 20.15 -9.36
N VAL A 113 7.40 19.56 -8.72
CA VAL A 113 6.88 18.21 -8.98
C VAL A 113 5.43 18.37 -9.39
N SER A 114 4.96 17.60 -10.36
CA SER A 114 3.56 17.65 -10.81
C SER A 114 2.77 16.47 -10.25
N VAL A 115 1.52 16.71 -9.92
CA VAL A 115 0.52 15.68 -9.62
C VAL A 115 -0.66 15.80 -10.60
N TRP A 116 -1.50 14.78 -10.71
CA TRP A 116 -2.65 14.76 -11.62
C TRP A 116 -3.93 14.44 -10.85
N GLY A 117 -4.82 15.44 -10.77
CA GLY A 117 -6.17 15.24 -10.27
C GLY A 117 -7.15 15.00 -11.41
N SER A 118 -8.44 15.01 -11.06
CA SER A 118 -9.54 14.83 -12.02
C SER A 118 -9.62 15.94 -13.07
N GLY A 119 -9.19 17.15 -12.70
CA GLY A 119 -9.10 18.34 -13.55
C GLY A 119 -7.78 18.47 -14.32
N GLY A 120 -6.84 17.53 -14.14
CA GLY A 120 -5.60 17.45 -14.90
C GLY A 120 -4.34 17.79 -14.10
N ARG A 121 -3.31 18.32 -14.79
CA ARG A 121 -1.98 18.52 -14.19
C ARG A 121 -1.96 19.70 -13.21
N ILE A 122 -1.42 19.45 -12.02
CA ILE A 122 -1.20 20.45 -10.99
C ILE A 122 0.29 20.51 -10.67
N GLU A 123 0.92 21.64 -10.99
CA GLU A 123 2.34 21.85 -10.72
C GLU A 123 2.56 22.37 -9.29
N LEU A 124 3.39 21.68 -8.52
CA LEU A 124 3.66 21.98 -7.12
C LEU A 124 5.09 22.47 -6.94
N THR A 125 5.25 23.70 -6.44
CA THR A 125 6.46 24.11 -5.73
C THR A 125 6.42 23.57 -4.30
N VAL A 126 7.56 23.53 -3.59
CA VAL A 126 7.57 23.15 -2.17
C VAL A 126 6.64 24.03 -1.33
N ALA A 127 6.62 25.34 -1.60
CA ALA A 127 5.71 26.27 -0.91
C ALA A 127 4.23 25.94 -1.15
N ARG A 128 3.84 25.62 -2.40
CA ARG A 128 2.47 25.22 -2.73
C ARG A 128 2.12 23.87 -2.10
N PHE A 129 3.02 22.90 -2.18
CA PHE A 129 2.87 21.60 -1.53
C PHE A 129 2.63 21.75 -0.02
N MET A 130 3.45 22.55 0.67
CA MET A 130 3.31 22.80 2.10
C MET A 130 2.02 23.56 2.46
N ALA A 131 1.53 24.47 1.60
CA ALA A 131 0.23 25.11 1.79
C ALA A 131 -0.92 24.10 1.69
N ILE A 132 -0.84 23.16 0.74
CA ILE A 132 -1.80 22.07 0.60
C ILE A 132 -1.78 21.17 1.85
N GLN A 133 -0.59 20.81 2.34
CA GLN A 133 -0.46 20.03 3.59
C GLN A 133 -1.09 20.77 4.78
N ALA A 134 -0.90 22.09 4.89
CA ALA A 134 -1.51 22.90 5.95
C ALA A 134 -3.05 22.92 5.87
N ALA A 135 -3.62 22.85 4.66
CA ALA A 135 -5.07 22.75 4.47
C ALA A 135 -5.60 21.33 4.75
N ILE A 136 -4.85 20.29 4.37
CA ILE A 136 -5.21 18.88 4.63
C ILE A 136 -5.13 18.57 6.14
N GLN A 137 -4.13 19.11 6.83
CA GLN A 137 -3.79 18.86 8.24
C GLN A 137 -3.62 17.36 8.57
N PRO A 138 -2.74 16.63 7.85
CA PRO A 138 -2.50 15.22 8.15
C PRO A 138 -1.73 15.06 9.46
N ASP A 139 -1.76 13.85 10.03
CA ASP A 139 -0.92 13.50 11.19
C ASP A 139 0.48 13.07 10.74
N CYS A 140 0.61 12.53 9.54
CA CYS A 140 1.88 12.16 8.91
C CYS A 140 1.81 12.48 7.41
N TYR A 141 2.92 12.90 6.79
CA TYR A 141 2.94 13.08 5.34
C TYR A 141 4.31 12.79 4.72
N GLN A 142 4.30 12.28 3.49
CA GLN A 142 5.49 12.08 2.67
C GLN A 142 6.05 13.43 2.22
N SER A 143 7.37 13.65 2.32
CA SER A 143 8.00 14.83 1.73
C SER A 143 7.94 14.81 0.19
N MET A 144 7.88 15.99 -0.44
CA MET A 144 7.92 16.08 -1.91
C MET A 144 9.23 15.47 -2.47
N ALA A 145 9.12 14.64 -3.51
CA ALA A 145 10.24 13.84 -4.03
C ALA A 145 10.21 13.70 -5.56
N ASP A 146 11.35 13.32 -6.13
CA ASP A 146 11.53 13.01 -7.55
C ASP A 146 11.58 11.48 -7.79
N GLY A 147 10.42 10.83 -7.78
CA GLY A 147 10.27 9.39 -7.97
C GLY A 147 10.29 8.91 -9.42
N GLU A 148 10.46 9.81 -10.40
CA GLU A 148 10.43 9.48 -11.84
C GLU A 148 11.78 8.91 -12.33
N THR A 149 12.21 7.80 -11.73
CA THR A 149 13.46 7.09 -12.06
C THR A 149 13.28 5.60 -12.36
N TRP A 150 12.03 5.14 -12.45
CA TRP A 150 11.68 3.75 -12.66
C TRP A 150 11.76 3.28 -14.12
N GLN A 151 11.90 4.19 -15.08
CA GLN A 151 11.94 3.81 -16.49
C GLN A 151 13.25 3.09 -16.83
N ALA A 152 13.14 1.99 -17.58
CA ALA A 152 14.30 1.26 -18.08
C ALA A 152 15.24 2.17 -18.90
N GLY A 153 16.55 2.07 -18.65
CA GLY A 153 17.56 2.88 -19.33
C GLY A 153 17.75 4.30 -18.76
N THR A 154 17.15 4.60 -17.61
CA THR A 154 17.39 5.87 -16.90
C THR A 154 18.88 6.02 -16.56
N SER A 155 19.50 7.12 -17.02
CA SER A 155 20.93 7.33 -16.79
C SER A 155 21.27 7.52 -15.31
N ARG A 156 22.45 7.05 -14.88
CA ARG A 156 22.99 7.30 -13.53
C ARG A 156 23.01 8.78 -13.13
N LYS A 157 23.22 9.68 -14.09
CA LYS A 157 23.14 11.13 -13.88
C LYS A 157 21.73 11.59 -13.51
N ARG A 158 20.69 11.03 -14.15
CA ARG A 158 19.28 11.35 -13.87
C ARG A 158 18.85 10.83 -12.49
N VAL A 159 19.29 9.62 -12.13
CA VAL A 159 19.05 9.02 -10.81
C VAL A 159 19.71 9.85 -9.69
N ARG A 160 21.00 10.18 -9.85
CA ARG A 160 21.70 11.04 -8.89
C ARG A 160 21.00 12.38 -8.67
N LYS A 161 20.54 12.99 -9.77
CA LYS A 161 19.78 14.26 -9.74
C LYS A 161 18.43 14.12 -9.01
N ALA A 162 17.76 12.98 -9.14
CA ALA A 162 16.53 12.71 -8.40
C ALA A 162 16.78 12.71 -6.89
N VAL A 163 17.79 11.97 -6.44
CA VAL A 163 18.19 11.93 -5.03
C VAL A 163 18.56 13.33 -4.53
N ASP A 164 19.33 14.10 -5.29
CA ASP A 164 19.72 15.47 -4.90
C ASP A 164 18.51 16.41 -4.78
N ARG A 165 17.54 16.30 -5.70
CA ARG A 165 16.28 17.07 -5.65
C ARG A 165 15.43 16.68 -4.46
N THR A 166 15.26 15.37 -4.21
CA THR A 166 14.48 14.87 -3.08
C THR A 166 15.05 15.34 -1.75
N LEU A 167 16.37 15.33 -1.58
CA LEU A 167 17.02 15.86 -0.38
C LEU A 167 16.81 17.39 -0.23
N ALA A 168 16.95 18.14 -1.33
CA ALA A 168 16.71 19.58 -1.32
C ALA A 168 15.25 19.92 -0.98
N HIS A 169 14.29 19.18 -1.54
CA HIS A 169 12.87 19.34 -1.23
C HIS A 169 12.55 18.95 0.20
N LEU A 170 13.16 17.89 0.75
CA LEU A 170 13.02 17.52 2.15
C LEU A 170 13.50 18.64 3.09
N ASP A 171 14.70 19.19 2.84
CA ASP A 171 15.27 20.25 3.66
C ASP A 171 14.39 21.52 3.62
N GLU A 172 13.82 21.87 2.46
CA GLU A 172 12.88 23.00 2.32
C GLU A 172 11.51 22.71 2.99
N CYS A 173 10.98 21.49 2.85
CA CYS A 173 9.76 21.06 3.53
C CYS A 173 9.91 21.14 5.05
N LEU A 174 11.05 20.69 5.60
CA LEU A 174 11.36 20.77 7.04
C LEU A 174 11.40 22.22 7.54
N ALA A 175 12.04 23.11 6.77
CA ALA A 175 12.14 24.52 7.12
C ALA A 175 10.79 25.25 7.14
N LEU A 176 9.87 24.90 6.23
CA LEU A 176 8.52 25.42 6.20
C LEU A 176 7.63 24.77 7.26
N HIS A 177 7.74 23.46 7.46
CA HIS A 177 6.99 22.70 8.46
C HIS A 177 7.13 23.30 9.86
N GLN A 178 8.35 23.65 10.27
CA GLN A 178 8.61 24.29 11.57
C GLN A 178 7.89 25.64 11.76
N LYS A 179 7.54 26.31 10.67
CA LYS A 179 6.88 27.63 10.66
C LYS A 179 5.36 27.53 10.50
N THR A 180 4.83 26.37 10.11
CA THR A 180 3.40 26.16 9.84
C THR A 180 2.69 25.66 11.11
N GLN A 181 1.77 26.46 11.64
CA GLN A 181 1.08 26.17 12.90
C GLN A 181 0.26 24.88 12.84
N GLU A 182 -0.43 24.65 11.73
CA GLU A 182 -1.33 23.53 11.48
C GLU A 182 -0.59 22.19 11.44
N LEU A 183 0.71 22.21 11.15
CA LEU A 183 1.55 21.02 10.99
C LEU A 183 2.45 20.75 12.20
N LYS A 184 2.40 21.54 13.28
CA LYS A 184 3.28 21.39 14.45
C LYS A 184 3.26 20.01 15.11
N GLN A 185 2.15 19.28 14.99
CA GLN A 185 1.97 17.94 15.55
C GLN A 185 2.09 16.85 14.47
N ALA A 186 2.25 17.22 13.20
CA ALA A 186 2.39 16.29 12.10
C ALA A 186 3.83 15.78 12.00
N GLU A 187 4.01 14.56 11.54
CA GLU A 187 5.33 13.97 11.30
C GLU A 187 5.64 13.97 9.78
N ILE A 188 6.87 14.36 9.42
CA ILE A 188 7.35 14.22 8.03
C ILE A 188 7.98 12.85 7.84
N PHE A 189 7.59 12.14 6.79
CA PHE A 189 8.28 10.95 6.31
C PHE A 189 9.23 11.35 5.17
N GLY A 190 10.51 11.05 5.34
CA GLY A 190 11.53 11.31 4.33
C GLY A 190 11.50 10.25 3.23
N VAL A 191 11.58 10.67 1.98
CA VAL A 191 11.58 9.74 0.85
C VAL A 191 13.00 9.27 0.53
N VAL A 192 13.13 7.98 0.24
CA VAL A 192 14.36 7.35 -0.24
C VAL A 192 14.19 7.01 -1.72
N GLU A 193 14.93 7.74 -2.54
CA GLU A 193 15.00 7.54 -4.00
C GLU A 193 16.26 6.75 -4.38
N GLY A 194 16.57 6.69 -5.67
CA GLY A 194 17.80 6.08 -6.19
C GLY A 194 17.58 5.08 -7.32
N GLY A 195 16.34 4.94 -7.80
CA GLY A 195 15.99 4.06 -8.91
C GLY A 195 16.48 2.63 -8.68
N ASP A 196 17.08 2.04 -9.71
CA ASP A 196 17.71 0.72 -9.72
C ASP A 196 19.21 0.76 -9.36
N ILE A 197 19.75 1.91 -8.97
CA ILE A 197 21.19 2.10 -8.71
C ILE A 197 21.47 1.98 -7.22
N LEU A 198 22.05 0.83 -6.82
CA LEU A 198 22.38 0.52 -5.42
C LEU A 198 23.13 1.65 -4.70
N GLU A 199 24.19 2.20 -5.30
CA GLU A 199 24.97 3.26 -4.66
C GLU A 199 24.14 4.52 -4.37
N GLU A 200 23.24 4.90 -5.27
CA GLU A 200 22.37 6.07 -5.09
C GLU A 200 21.25 5.78 -4.09
N ARG A 201 20.73 4.55 -4.02
CA ARG A 201 19.81 4.10 -2.98
C ARG A 201 20.42 4.21 -1.58
N LEU A 202 21.64 3.67 -1.40
CA LEU A 202 22.35 3.75 -0.12
C LEU A 202 22.67 5.20 0.25
N ARG A 203 23.08 6.02 -0.72
CA ARG A 203 23.31 7.45 -0.50
C ARG A 203 22.03 8.16 -0.08
N SER A 204 20.91 7.94 -0.76
CA SER A 204 19.63 8.52 -0.42
C SER A 204 19.20 8.13 0.98
N ALA A 205 19.30 6.84 1.34
CA ALA A 205 18.93 6.35 2.68
C ALA A 205 19.77 7.02 3.78
N ARG A 206 21.10 6.99 3.65
CA ARG A 206 22.03 7.59 4.63
C ARG A 206 21.82 9.08 4.78
N GLU A 207 21.61 9.80 3.68
CA GLU A 207 21.39 11.25 3.71
C GLU A 207 20.03 11.59 4.31
N THR A 208 18.95 10.93 3.89
CA THR A 208 17.60 11.15 4.45
C THR A 208 17.58 10.84 5.95
N ALA A 209 18.27 9.79 6.41
CA ALA A 209 18.35 9.42 7.82
C ALA A 209 19.04 10.46 8.72
N LYS A 210 19.84 11.38 8.16
CA LYS A 210 20.44 12.49 8.91
C LYS A 210 19.43 13.58 9.27
N ARG A 211 18.24 13.60 8.64
CA ARG A 211 17.19 14.60 8.89
C ARG A 211 16.25 14.12 10.01
N PRO A 212 15.59 15.04 10.75
CA PRO A 212 14.65 14.70 11.81
C PRO A 212 13.28 14.28 11.25
N VAL A 213 13.24 13.22 10.45
CA VAL A 213 12.00 12.63 9.90
C VAL A 213 11.42 11.59 10.85
N GLY A 214 10.10 11.46 10.90
CA GLY A 214 9.39 10.49 11.74
C GLY A 214 9.49 9.06 11.21
N GLY A 215 9.63 8.89 9.89
CA GLY A 215 9.77 7.61 9.22
C GLY A 215 10.32 7.76 7.80
N PHE A 216 10.39 6.65 7.08
CA PHE A 216 10.94 6.61 5.72
C PHE A 216 9.93 6.05 4.73
N VAL A 217 9.83 6.69 3.58
CA VAL A 217 9.10 6.19 2.41
C VAL A 217 10.11 5.61 1.42
N LEU A 218 9.94 4.35 1.07
CA LEU A 218 10.70 3.65 0.04
C LEU A 218 9.93 3.77 -1.28
N ASP A 219 10.38 4.69 -2.15
CA ASP A 219 9.71 4.99 -3.42
C ASP A 219 10.39 4.31 -4.62
N GLY A 220 9.70 4.20 -5.74
CA GLY A 220 10.24 3.66 -7.00
C GLY A 220 10.45 2.15 -7.01
N PHE A 221 9.70 1.40 -6.18
CA PHE A 221 9.80 -0.06 -6.06
C PHE A 221 8.61 -0.82 -6.66
N HIS A 222 7.62 -0.16 -7.24
CA HIS A 222 6.42 -0.81 -7.82
C HIS A 222 6.77 -1.83 -8.93
N SER A 223 5.85 -2.75 -9.24
CA SER A 223 6.07 -3.89 -10.15
C SER A 223 6.56 -3.50 -11.54
N ALA A 224 6.12 -2.34 -12.07
CA ALA A 224 6.54 -1.84 -13.36
C ALA A 224 7.97 -1.25 -13.38
N ALA A 225 8.59 -1.01 -12.22
CA ALA A 225 9.93 -0.42 -12.12
C ALA A 225 11.04 -1.45 -12.32
N MET A 226 10.89 -2.63 -11.72
CA MET A 226 11.98 -3.61 -11.61
C MET A 226 11.48 -5.00 -11.24
N ASP A 227 12.28 -6.01 -11.58
CA ASP A 227 12.08 -7.40 -11.17
C ASP A 227 12.09 -7.57 -9.65
N GLN A 228 11.36 -8.58 -9.18
CA GLN A 228 11.16 -8.85 -7.74
C GLN A 228 12.48 -9.11 -7.00
N ASP A 229 13.40 -9.90 -7.57
CA ASP A 229 14.69 -10.19 -6.93
C ASP A 229 15.53 -8.92 -6.76
N VAL A 230 15.55 -8.06 -7.77
CA VAL A 230 16.26 -6.77 -7.74
C VAL A 230 15.63 -5.86 -6.69
N ARG A 231 14.29 -5.78 -6.65
CA ARG A 231 13.54 -5.04 -5.62
C ARG A 231 13.93 -5.48 -4.22
N VAL A 232 13.86 -6.78 -3.94
CA VAL A 232 14.16 -7.34 -2.61
C VAL A 232 15.61 -7.04 -2.21
N GLN A 233 16.57 -7.21 -3.13
CA GLN A 233 17.98 -6.90 -2.87
C GLN A 233 18.19 -5.42 -2.53
N LEU A 234 17.60 -4.52 -3.32
CA LEU A 234 17.71 -3.08 -3.12
C LEU A 234 17.01 -2.63 -1.83
N ILE A 235 15.81 -3.12 -1.54
CA ILE A 235 15.08 -2.81 -0.29
C ILE A 235 15.87 -3.30 0.91
N LYS A 236 16.42 -4.51 0.88
CA LYS A 236 17.21 -5.07 1.98
C LYS A 236 18.47 -4.24 2.24
N ALA A 237 19.21 -3.89 1.17
CA ALA A 237 20.40 -3.06 1.28
C ALA A 237 20.07 -1.64 1.79
N THR A 238 18.99 -1.05 1.29
CA THR A 238 18.50 0.28 1.71
C THR A 238 18.07 0.27 3.17
N SER A 239 17.29 -0.73 3.58
CA SER A 239 16.76 -0.87 4.95
C SER A 239 17.86 -1.08 6.00
N ALA A 240 19.00 -1.66 5.61
CA ALA A 240 20.16 -1.81 6.49
C ALA A 240 20.81 -0.46 6.86
N GLU A 241 20.63 0.58 6.03
CA GLU A 241 21.13 1.94 6.29
C GLU A 241 20.16 2.80 7.10
N LEU A 242 18.94 2.32 7.33
CA LEU A 242 17.89 3.08 8.00
C LEU A 242 17.81 2.73 9.50
N PRO A 243 17.61 3.72 10.38
CA PRO A 243 17.39 3.50 11.81
C PRO A 243 16.27 2.47 12.08
N GLN A 244 16.51 1.56 13.03
CA GLN A 244 15.62 0.43 13.28
C GLN A 244 14.34 0.85 14.03
N GLU A 245 14.41 1.93 14.79
CA GLU A 245 13.34 2.50 15.60
C GLU A 245 12.35 3.39 14.82
N LYS A 246 12.53 3.50 13.49
CA LYS A 246 11.65 4.27 12.61
C LYS A 246 10.93 3.36 11.61
N PRO A 247 9.64 3.63 11.31
CA PRO A 247 8.87 2.83 10.38
C PRO A 247 9.32 3.06 8.92
N ARG A 248 9.20 1.99 8.13
CA ARG A 248 9.48 1.97 6.68
C ARG A 248 8.19 1.68 5.92
N LEU A 249 7.68 2.67 5.20
CA LEU A 249 6.53 2.56 4.30
C LEU A 249 7.03 2.35 2.88
N VAL A 250 6.56 1.32 2.18
CA VAL A 250 6.80 1.19 0.73
C VAL A 250 5.56 1.64 -0.04
N LEU A 251 5.75 2.34 -1.15
CA LEU A 251 4.67 2.75 -2.05
C LEU A 251 4.61 1.84 -3.28
N GLY A 252 3.40 1.66 -3.82
CA GLY A 252 3.19 0.96 -5.08
C GLY A 252 3.46 -0.55 -5.02
N VAL A 253 3.46 -1.14 -3.82
CA VAL A 253 3.56 -2.59 -3.60
C VAL A 253 2.33 -3.04 -2.81
N GLY A 254 1.52 -3.91 -3.41
CA GLY A 254 0.28 -4.41 -2.79
C GLY A 254 -0.11 -5.83 -3.19
N CYS A 255 0.56 -6.44 -4.17
CA CYS A 255 0.30 -7.83 -4.52
C CYS A 255 0.84 -8.76 -3.39
N PRO A 256 0.14 -9.84 -2.98
CA PRO A 256 0.50 -10.62 -1.78
C PRO A 256 1.93 -11.18 -1.75
N ASP A 257 2.43 -11.70 -2.87
CA ASP A 257 3.82 -12.16 -3.05
C ASP A 257 4.86 -11.06 -2.85
N GLU A 258 4.58 -9.89 -3.43
CA GLU A 258 5.46 -8.73 -3.30
C GLU A 258 5.48 -8.21 -1.87
N VAL A 259 4.31 -8.14 -1.21
CA VAL A 259 4.18 -7.74 0.19
C VAL A 259 5.02 -8.66 1.08
N ILE A 260 4.84 -9.98 0.95
CA ILE A 260 5.62 -10.98 1.69
C ILE A 260 7.12 -10.74 1.51
N SER A 261 7.57 -10.61 0.26
CA SER A 261 8.99 -10.46 -0.06
C SER A 261 9.58 -9.15 0.49
N CYS A 262 8.80 -8.07 0.46
CA CYS A 262 9.17 -6.78 1.05
C CYS A 262 9.21 -6.82 2.58
N VAL A 263 8.30 -7.56 3.22
CA VAL A 263 8.33 -7.78 4.68
C VAL A 263 9.61 -8.52 5.08
N GLU A 264 10.00 -9.57 4.35
CA GLU A 264 11.28 -10.28 4.56
C GLU A 264 12.49 -9.37 4.34
N ALA A 265 12.37 -8.38 3.45
CA ALA A 265 13.40 -7.37 3.23
C ALA A 265 13.42 -6.25 4.30
N GLY A 266 12.49 -6.27 5.26
CA GLY A 266 12.45 -5.38 6.41
C GLY A 266 11.54 -4.15 6.26
N VAL A 267 10.54 -4.19 5.39
CA VAL A 267 9.48 -3.18 5.26
C VAL A 267 8.41 -3.38 6.33
N ASP A 268 7.91 -2.27 6.89
CA ASP A 268 6.94 -2.28 8.00
C ASP A 268 5.50 -1.99 7.54
N LEU A 269 5.33 -1.06 6.60
CA LEU A 269 4.03 -0.51 6.20
C LEU A 269 3.82 -0.56 4.69
N PHE A 270 2.57 -0.79 4.28
CA PHE A 270 2.14 -0.90 2.89
C PHE A 270 0.87 -0.09 2.64
N GLU A 271 0.58 0.25 1.40
CA GLU A 271 -0.72 0.79 1.00
C GLU A 271 -1.70 -0.35 0.69
N SER A 272 -3.00 -0.14 0.91
CA SER A 272 -4.03 -1.14 0.60
C SER A 272 -4.81 -0.84 -0.70
N PHE A 273 -4.13 -0.35 -1.75
CA PHE A 273 -4.78 -0.04 -3.04
C PHE A 273 -5.08 -1.28 -3.89
N PHE A 274 -4.36 -2.39 -3.69
CA PHE A 274 -4.56 -3.62 -4.47
C PHE A 274 -6.00 -4.18 -4.38
N PRO A 275 -6.64 -4.27 -3.19
CA PRO A 275 -8.07 -4.59 -3.06
C PRO A 275 -9.02 -3.69 -3.87
N PHE A 276 -8.68 -2.41 -4.01
CA PHE A 276 -9.43 -1.48 -4.83
C PHE A 276 -9.26 -1.82 -6.32
N GLN A 277 -8.03 -2.03 -6.80
CA GLN A 277 -7.79 -2.43 -8.19
C GLN A 277 -8.50 -3.74 -8.55
N VAL A 278 -8.49 -4.73 -7.65
CA VAL A 278 -9.22 -6.01 -7.79
C VAL A 278 -10.73 -5.75 -7.94
N THR A 279 -11.27 -4.85 -7.14
CA THR A 279 -12.68 -4.45 -7.20
C THR A 279 -13.04 -3.78 -8.54
N GLU A 280 -12.23 -2.83 -9.00
CA GLU A 280 -12.53 -2.07 -10.23
C GLU A 280 -12.54 -2.95 -11.48
N ARG A 281 -11.75 -4.03 -11.50
CA ARG A 281 -11.81 -5.03 -12.59
C ARG A 281 -12.89 -6.10 -12.41
N GLY A 282 -13.73 -5.99 -11.37
CA GLY A 282 -14.86 -6.90 -11.13
C GLY A 282 -14.44 -8.26 -10.58
N CYS A 283 -13.30 -8.32 -9.88
CA CYS A 283 -12.74 -9.53 -9.31
C CYS A 283 -12.89 -9.56 -7.78
N ALA A 284 -12.80 -10.76 -7.21
CA ALA A 284 -12.74 -10.98 -5.77
C ALA A 284 -11.45 -11.70 -5.37
N LEU A 285 -10.75 -11.21 -4.35
CA LEU A 285 -9.60 -11.90 -3.77
C LEU A 285 -10.02 -13.27 -3.23
N SER A 286 -9.22 -14.30 -3.54
CA SER A 286 -9.58 -15.69 -3.27
C SER A 286 -8.42 -16.57 -2.81
N PHE A 287 -7.20 -16.03 -2.79
CA PHE A 287 -6.02 -16.77 -2.33
C PHE A 287 -6.13 -17.19 -0.87
N ASN A 288 -5.51 -18.33 -0.54
CA ASN A 288 -5.57 -18.90 0.80
C ASN A 288 -4.37 -18.43 1.64
N TYR A 289 -4.64 -17.94 2.85
CA TYR A 289 -3.63 -17.53 3.82
C TYR A 289 -3.83 -18.18 5.20
N THR A 290 -4.75 -19.14 5.31
CA THR A 290 -5.03 -19.83 6.58
C THR A 290 -4.05 -20.98 6.77
N ILE A 291 -3.38 -21.00 7.93
CA ILE A 291 -2.51 -22.09 8.37
C ILE A 291 -3.22 -22.83 9.50
N ASP A 292 -3.41 -24.13 9.36
CA ASP A 292 -4.02 -24.94 10.42
C ASP A 292 -3.18 -24.86 11.70
N PRO A 293 -3.80 -24.67 12.88
CA PRO A 293 -3.07 -24.52 14.14
C PRO A 293 -2.41 -25.81 14.61
N ASP A 294 -2.81 -26.98 14.09
CA ASP A 294 -2.30 -28.29 14.50
C ASP A 294 -1.62 -29.05 13.34
N PRO A 295 -0.29 -29.22 13.36
CA PRO A 295 0.44 -29.96 12.34
C PRO A 295 0.10 -31.45 12.27
N GLU A 296 -0.43 -32.07 13.35
CA GLU A 296 -0.79 -33.50 13.34
C GLU A 296 -2.08 -33.76 12.53
N THR A 297 -3.01 -32.79 12.50
CA THR A 297 -4.21 -32.91 11.65
C THR A 297 -3.95 -32.65 10.17
N ALA A 298 -2.94 -31.85 9.83
CA ALA A 298 -2.53 -31.59 8.45
C ALA A 298 -1.96 -32.83 7.73
N GLY A 299 -1.47 -33.83 8.50
CA GLY A 299 -0.90 -35.08 8.00
C GLY A 299 -1.88 -36.13 7.47
N THR A 300 -3.21 -35.87 7.50
CA THR A 300 -4.21 -36.81 6.94
C THR A 300 -4.54 -36.57 5.47
N SER A 301 -4.11 -35.46 4.87
CA SER A 301 -4.02 -35.31 3.42
C SER A 301 -2.66 -35.81 2.96
N THR A 302 -2.63 -36.98 2.32
CA THR A 302 -1.44 -37.59 1.69
C THR A 302 -0.59 -36.53 0.97
N PRO A 303 0.69 -36.36 1.32
CA PRO A 303 1.60 -35.54 0.55
C PRO A 303 1.94 -36.33 -0.72
N THR A 304 1.43 -35.90 -1.87
CA THR A 304 1.99 -36.29 -3.16
C THR A 304 3.38 -35.64 -3.23
N VAL A 305 4.40 -36.42 -2.93
CA VAL A 305 5.79 -36.06 -3.21
C VAL A 305 5.92 -35.98 -4.73
N LEU A 306 5.77 -34.79 -5.28
CA LEU A 306 6.22 -34.48 -6.64
C LEU A 306 7.60 -33.84 -6.50
N GLU A 307 8.61 -34.58 -6.96
CA GLU A 307 9.99 -34.13 -7.02
C GLU A 307 10.09 -32.84 -7.85
N PHE A 308 10.74 -31.84 -7.27
CA PHE A 308 10.90 -30.50 -7.82
C PHE A 308 12.11 -30.47 -8.77
N ASN A 309 11.86 -30.54 -10.07
CA ASN A 309 12.83 -30.24 -11.14
C ASN A 309 12.16 -29.38 -12.22
N GLY A 310 11.72 -28.18 -11.87
CA GLY A 310 11.13 -27.23 -12.81
C GLY A 310 11.24 -25.79 -12.34
N GLU A 311 11.72 -24.91 -13.20
CA GLU A 311 11.78 -23.47 -12.99
C GLU A 311 10.39 -22.92 -12.62
N MET A 312 10.36 -21.88 -11.78
CA MET A 312 9.14 -21.10 -11.51
C MET A 312 8.50 -20.70 -12.84
N PRO A 313 7.18 -20.88 -13.04
CA PRO A 313 6.55 -20.49 -14.28
C PRO A 313 6.75 -18.99 -14.49
N ALA A 314 7.43 -18.64 -15.58
CA ALA A 314 7.63 -17.26 -15.99
C ALA A 314 6.26 -16.58 -16.11
N VAL A 315 6.08 -15.48 -15.38
CA VAL A 315 4.96 -14.56 -15.55
C VAL A 315 4.97 -14.12 -17.02
N LYS A 316 4.05 -14.66 -17.83
CA LYS A 316 3.93 -14.30 -19.25
C LYS A 316 3.63 -12.81 -19.33
N LYS A 317 4.54 -12.04 -19.93
CA LYS A 317 4.24 -10.69 -20.44
C LYS A 317 3.10 -10.84 -21.46
N LEU A 318 1.89 -10.44 -21.06
CA LEU A 318 0.74 -10.36 -21.95
C LEU A 318 0.58 -8.91 -22.44
N ASN A 319 0.32 -8.79 -23.74
CA ASN A 319 0.44 -7.57 -24.53
C ASN A 319 -0.50 -6.43 -24.08
N SER A 320 -0.04 -5.21 -24.34
CA SER A 320 -0.74 -3.94 -24.21
C SER A 320 -2.09 -3.93 -24.93
N ASN A 321 -3.18 -4.02 -24.16
CA ASN A 321 -4.50 -3.49 -24.48
C ASN A 321 -5.39 -3.57 -23.23
N GLY A 322 -5.52 -2.48 -22.47
CA GLY A 322 -6.68 -2.11 -21.65
C GLY A 322 -7.17 -3.01 -20.49
N ASP A 323 -6.79 -4.29 -20.41
CA ASP A 323 -7.02 -5.14 -19.25
C ASP A 323 -5.82 -4.97 -18.31
N GLU A 324 -6.04 -4.30 -17.18
CA GLU A 324 -5.12 -4.39 -16.05
C GLU A 324 -5.10 -5.85 -15.59
N ASN A 325 -4.02 -6.55 -15.97
CA ASN A 325 -3.90 -8.00 -15.91
C ASN A 325 -4.32 -8.57 -14.54
N MET A 326 -5.38 -9.37 -14.54
CA MET A 326 -5.81 -10.19 -13.41
C MET A 326 -4.63 -11.04 -12.89
N THR A 327 -4.53 -11.15 -11.57
CA THR A 327 -3.50 -11.91 -10.85
C THR A 327 -3.98 -13.33 -10.50
N PRO A 328 -3.10 -14.27 -10.11
CA PRO A 328 -3.51 -15.58 -9.62
C PRO A 328 -4.21 -15.53 -8.25
N TYR A 329 -4.30 -14.37 -7.60
CA TYR A 329 -4.83 -14.20 -6.25
C TYR A 329 -6.33 -13.92 -6.20
N GLU A 330 -7.00 -13.87 -7.35
CA GLU A 330 -8.38 -13.41 -7.47
C GLU A 330 -9.23 -14.28 -8.40
N MET A 331 -10.55 -14.11 -8.31
CA MET A 331 -11.55 -14.71 -9.20
C MET A 331 -12.31 -13.63 -9.97
N ASN A 332 -12.42 -13.79 -11.29
CA ASN A 332 -13.22 -12.89 -12.13
C ASN A 332 -14.70 -13.28 -12.09
N LEU A 333 -15.49 -12.53 -11.34
CA LEU A 333 -16.91 -12.83 -11.15
C LEU A 333 -17.76 -12.47 -12.37
N LYS A 334 -17.20 -11.86 -13.42
CA LYS A 334 -17.87 -11.71 -14.72
C LYS A 334 -17.83 -12.99 -15.55
N ASP A 335 -16.99 -13.98 -15.19
CA ASP A 335 -16.95 -15.26 -15.89
C ASP A 335 -18.28 -16.01 -15.75
N LYS A 336 -18.78 -16.56 -16.86
CA LYS A 336 -20.03 -17.34 -16.90
C LYS A 336 -20.04 -18.55 -15.96
N ARG A 337 -18.86 -19.08 -15.59
CA ARG A 337 -18.77 -20.21 -14.65
C ARG A 337 -19.37 -19.90 -13.28
N TYR A 338 -19.46 -18.62 -12.91
CA TYR A 338 -20.03 -18.19 -11.64
C TYR A 338 -21.52 -17.92 -11.68
N GLN A 339 -22.17 -17.96 -12.85
CA GLN A 339 -23.59 -17.59 -12.99
C GLN A 339 -24.53 -18.46 -12.14
N ASP A 340 -24.15 -19.73 -11.91
CA ASP A 340 -24.89 -20.72 -11.13
C ASP A 340 -24.05 -21.24 -9.94
N ASP A 341 -23.01 -20.51 -9.51
CA ASP A 341 -22.20 -20.85 -8.34
C ASP A 341 -22.81 -20.24 -7.07
N PHE A 342 -23.53 -21.05 -6.29
CA PHE A 342 -24.24 -20.63 -5.09
C PHE A 342 -23.37 -20.64 -3.81
N ARG A 343 -22.05 -20.80 -3.94
CA ARG A 343 -21.10 -20.66 -2.82
C ARG A 343 -20.84 -19.18 -2.49
N PRO A 344 -20.41 -18.84 -1.27
CA PRO A 344 -19.84 -17.53 -0.96
C PRO A 344 -18.60 -17.25 -1.81
N LEU A 345 -18.12 -15.99 -1.86
CA LEU A 345 -16.88 -15.68 -2.58
C LEU A 345 -15.71 -16.51 -2.06
N VAL A 346 -15.51 -16.51 -0.75
CA VAL A 346 -14.53 -17.35 -0.05
C VAL A 346 -15.20 -18.05 1.12
N GLU A 347 -15.06 -19.37 1.18
CA GLU A 347 -15.58 -20.18 2.29
C GLU A 347 -14.92 -19.79 3.62
N GLY A 348 -15.72 -19.69 4.68
CA GLY A 348 -15.25 -19.26 6.00
C GLY A 348 -14.96 -17.74 6.13
N CYS A 349 -15.03 -16.96 5.05
CA CYS A 349 -14.89 -15.50 5.13
C CYS A 349 -16.05 -14.88 5.92
N SER A 350 -15.72 -14.02 6.87
CA SER A 350 -16.68 -13.44 7.80
C SER A 350 -17.22 -12.06 7.37
N CYS A 351 -16.85 -11.58 6.18
CA CYS A 351 -17.31 -10.30 5.63
C CYS A 351 -18.82 -10.32 5.32
N TYR A 352 -19.41 -9.12 5.17
CA TYR A 352 -20.83 -8.98 4.87
C TYR A 352 -21.23 -9.72 3.58
N CYS A 353 -20.43 -9.59 2.52
CA CYS A 353 -20.68 -10.23 1.23
C CYS A 353 -20.76 -11.76 1.36
N CYS A 354 -19.73 -12.41 1.91
CA CYS A 354 -19.69 -13.87 2.05
C CYS A 354 -20.75 -14.43 3.01
N LYS A 355 -21.19 -13.63 4.00
CA LYS A 355 -22.25 -14.05 4.94
C LYS A 355 -23.66 -13.99 4.36
N LYS A 356 -23.89 -13.16 3.34
CA LYS A 356 -25.25 -12.81 2.88
C LYS A 356 -25.49 -13.09 1.41
N HIS A 357 -24.43 -13.24 0.62
CA HIS A 357 -24.50 -13.31 -0.83
C HIS A 357 -23.64 -14.45 -1.38
N MET A 358 -23.94 -14.82 -2.62
CA MET A 358 -23.33 -15.92 -3.35
C MET A 358 -22.59 -15.39 -4.58
N ARG A 359 -21.64 -16.16 -5.12
CA ARG A 359 -20.92 -15.81 -6.35
C ARG A 359 -21.87 -15.55 -7.52
N ALA A 360 -22.92 -16.36 -7.69
CA ALA A 360 -23.97 -16.17 -8.67
C ALA A 360 -24.69 -14.81 -8.56
N TYR A 361 -24.94 -14.35 -7.33
CA TYR A 361 -25.57 -13.05 -7.11
C TYR A 361 -24.63 -11.89 -7.47
N VAL A 362 -23.36 -11.96 -7.07
CA VAL A 362 -22.38 -10.93 -7.43
C VAL A 362 -22.10 -10.95 -8.94
N HIS A 363 -22.02 -12.13 -9.56
CA HIS A 363 -21.95 -12.29 -11.01
C HIS A 363 -23.12 -11.57 -11.69
N HIS A 364 -24.35 -11.84 -11.23
CA HIS A 364 -25.54 -11.19 -11.77
C HIS A 364 -25.44 -9.66 -11.69
N LEU A 365 -25.10 -9.10 -10.51
CA LEU A 365 -24.95 -7.65 -10.34
C LEU A 365 -23.91 -7.05 -11.29
N LEU A 366 -22.77 -7.72 -11.49
CA LEU A 366 -21.72 -7.26 -12.40
C LEU A 366 -22.18 -7.32 -13.87
N VAL A 367 -22.86 -8.38 -14.28
CA VAL A 367 -23.34 -8.57 -15.67
C VAL A 367 -24.49 -7.61 -16.00
N THR A 368 -25.34 -7.27 -15.02
CA THR A 368 -26.41 -6.28 -15.19
C THR A 368 -25.96 -4.85 -14.96
N ASN A 369 -24.66 -4.59 -14.73
CA ASN A 369 -24.08 -3.28 -14.47
C ASN A 369 -24.68 -2.55 -13.24
N GLU A 370 -25.01 -3.30 -12.19
CA GLU A 370 -25.48 -2.75 -10.92
C GLU A 370 -24.29 -2.36 -10.03
N LEU A 371 -24.24 -1.09 -9.61
CA LEU A 371 -23.13 -0.54 -8.80
C LEU A 371 -22.96 -1.23 -7.44
N LEU A 372 -24.02 -1.88 -6.92
CA LEU A 372 -23.94 -2.69 -5.70
C LEU A 372 -22.89 -3.82 -5.80
N GLY A 373 -22.61 -4.30 -7.01
CA GLY A 373 -21.54 -5.27 -7.25
C GLY A 373 -20.19 -4.77 -6.73
N GLY A 374 -19.82 -3.54 -7.07
CA GLY A 374 -18.57 -2.91 -6.61
C GLY A 374 -18.51 -2.73 -5.09
N VAL A 375 -19.64 -2.35 -4.47
CA VAL A 375 -19.74 -2.21 -3.00
C VAL A 375 -19.48 -3.54 -2.29
N LEU A 376 -20.10 -4.63 -2.76
CA LEU A 376 -19.93 -5.97 -2.18
C LEU A 376 -18.52 -6.51 -2.38
N LEU A 377 -17.94 -6.29 -3.57
CA LEU A 377 -16.56 -6.64 -3.85
C LEU A 377 -15.58 -5.87 -2.97
N MET A 378 -15.76 -4.57 -2.80
CA MET A 378 -14.86 -3.77 -1.97
C MET A 378 -14.89 -4.19 -0.50
N LEU A 379 -16.09 -4.48 0.03
CA LEU A 379 -16.25 -5.06 1.37
C LEU A 379 -15.48 -6.37 1.53
N HIS A 380 -15.61 -7.27 0.55
CA HIS A 380 -14.91 -8.55 0.57
C HIS A 380 -13.40 -8.39 0.42
N ASN A 381 -12.95 -7.69 -0.61
CA ASN A 381 -11.53 -7.54 -0.94
C ASN A 381 -10.76 -6.84 0.17
N MET A 382 -11.34 -5.79 0.78
CA MET A 382 -10.73 -5.14 1.94
C MET A 382 -10.66 -6.10 3.13
N ALA A 383 -11.76 -6.77 3.48
CA ALA A 383 -11.77 -7.74 4.59
C ALA A 383 -10.73 -8.86 4.39
N HIS A 384 -10.65 -9.40 3.17
CA HIS A 384 -9.73 -10.49 2.83
C HIS A 384 -8.26 -10.03 2.96
N TYR A 385 -7.95 -8.81 2.51
CA TYR A 385 -6.60 -8.26 2.55
C TYR A 385 -6.16 -7.88 3.97
N LEU A 386 -7.07 -7.35 4.80
CA LEU A 386 -6.80 -7.12 6.22
C LEU A 386 -6.57 -8.45 6.97
N GLY A 387 -7.36 -9.47 6.65
CA GLY A 387 -7.16 -10.84 7.15
C GLY A 387 -5.79 -11.42 6.77
N PHE A 388 -5.34 -11.18 5.54
CA PHE A 388 -4.00 -11.56 5.07
C PHE A 388 -2.88 -10.93 5.92
N PHE A 389 -2.92 -9.63 6.19
CA PHE A 389 -1.91 -8.98 7.04
C PHE A 389 -1.91 -9.50 8.47
N LYS A 390 -3.09 -9.78 9.02
CA LYS A 390 -3.21 -10.39 10.35
C LYS A 390 -2.58 -11.78 10.38
N ALA A 391 -2.94 -12.63 9.43
CA ALA A 391 -2.39 -13.99 9.31
C ALA A 391 -0.86 -13.97 9.06
N LEU A 392 -0.35 -12.97 8.32
CA LEU A 392 1.08 -12.77 8.14
C LEU A 392 1.79 -12.47 9.48
N ARG A 393 1.23 -11.59 10.31
CA ARG A 393 1.77 -11.30 11.66
C ARG A 393 1.74 -12.54 12.55
N GLU A 394 0.65 -13.31 12.52
CA GLU A 394 0.52 -14.57 13.25
C GLU A 394 1.55 -15.62 12.78
N ALA A 395 1.78 -15.74 11.47
CA ALA A 395 2.78 -16.63 10.90
C ALA A 395 4.20 -16.26 11.35
N ILE A 396 4.56 -14.98 11.33
CA ILE A 396 5.85 -14.49 11.83
C ILE A 396 5.98 -14.76 13.34
N THR A 397 4.91 -14.55 14.11
CA THR A 397 4.90 -14.77 15.57
C THR A 397 5.13 -16.25 15.90
N SER A 398 4.48 -17.14 15.15
CA SER A 398 4.53 -18.60 15.32
C SER A 398 5.72 -19.29 14.63
N ASP A 399 6.60 -18.54 13.97
CA ASP A 399 7.73 -19.06 13.18
C ASP A 399 7.30 -20.00 12.02
N ARG A 400 6.11 -19.76 11.46
CA ARG A 400 5.50 -20.51 10.34
C ARG A 400 5.38 -19.69 9.06
N LEU A 401 6.27 -18.73 8.87
CA LEU A 401 6.25 -17.87 7.68
C LEU A 401 6.43 -18.67 6.39
N GLN A 402 7.24 -19.73 6.38
CA GLN A 402 7.42 -20.54 5.18
C GLN A 402 6.14 -21.28 4.77
N ASP A 403 5.39 -21.82 5.75
CA ASP A 403 4.11 -22.48 5.49
C ASP A 403 3.07 -21.48 4.97
N PHE A 404 3.04 -20.29 5.58
CA PHE A 404 2.21 -19.17 5.11
C PHE A 404 2.52 -18.82 3.65
N LYS A 405 3.79 -18.65 3.31
CA LYS A 405 4.25 -18.36 1.95
C LYS A 405 3.82 -19.45 0.99
N ASN A 406 4.07 -20.71 1.33
CA ASN A 406 3.66 -21.84 0.50
C ASN A 406 2.15 -21.81 0.25
N ARG A 407 1.35 -21.51 1.28
CA ARG A 407 -0.11 -21.43 1.18
C ARG A 407 -0.61 -20.29 0.29
N VAL A 408 -0.03 -19.10 0.43
CA VAL A 408 -0.39 -17.90 -0.36
C VAL A 408 0.06 -18.04 -1.81
N LEU A 409 1.28 -18.55 -2.04
CA LEU A 409 1.90 -18.65 -3.36
C LEU A 409 1.44 -19.88 -4.16
N HIS A 410 0.99 -20.96 -3.50
CA HIS A 410 0.30 -22.06 -4.16
C HIS A 410 -1.18 -21.69 -4.40
N CYS A 411 -1.42 -20.71 -5.26
CA CYS A 411 -2.73 -20.54 -5.86
C CYS A 411 -2.98 -21.73 -6.80
N ARG A 412 -3.92 -22.59 -6.42
CA ARG A 412 -4.29 -23.79 -7.17
C ARG A 412 -4.63 -23.45 -8.62
N GLU A 413 -3.92 -24.06 -9.57
CA GLU A 413 -4.50 -24.37 -10.87
C GLU A 413 -5.63 -25.39 -10.65
N GLY A 414 -6.85 -24.90 -10.43
CA GLY A 414 -8.05 -25.75 -10.33
C GLY A 414 -8.77 -25.65 -9.00
N ASP A 415 -9.74 -24.73 -8.92
CA ASP A 415 -10.99 -24.86 -8.16
C ASP A 415 -12.13 -24.15 -8.92
#